data_AF-A0A951F6L8-F1
#
_entry.id   AF-A0A951F6L8-F1
#
_cell.length_a   1.000
_cell.length_b   1.000
_cell.length_c   1.000
_cell.angle_alpha   90.00
_cell.angle_beta   90.00
_cell.angle_gamma   90.00
#
_symmetry.space_group_name_H-M   'P 1'
#
loop_
_entity.id
_entity.type
_entity.pdbx_description
1 polymer ?
#
loop_
_entity_poly.entity_id
_entity_poly.type
_entity_poly.pdbx_seq_one_letter_code
_entity_poly.pdbx_strand_id
1 'polypeptide(L)' 'MTRSKIAISLPRDQLARVQEEVRAGRAGSVSGYISGVLAEQQKRESLRTVLRDLIEQHGAPKAEDLEWAERALAPRRG' A
#
# COMPACT_ATOMS: atom_id res chain seq x y z
N MET A 1 10.65 14.46 14.67
CA MET A 1 9.89 14.68 13.42
C MET A 1 9.22 16.04 13.48
N THR A 2 9.49 16.88 12.50
CA THR A 2 8.72 18.11 12.27
C THR A 2 7.43 17.76 11.53
N ARG A 3 6.32 18.43 11.86
CA ARG A 3 5.03 18.28 11.17
C ARG A 3 4.58 19.65 10.69
N SER A 4 4.16 19.73 9.43
CA SER A 4 3.53 20.91 8.86
C SER A 4 2.02 20.69 8.78
N LYS A 5 1.23 21.71 9.11
CA LYS A 5 -0.23 21.66 8.93
C LYS A 5 -0.57 22.04 7.50
N ILE A 6 -1.42 21.22 6.88
CA ILE A 6 -1.98 21.47 5.56
C ILE A 6 -3.50 21.39 5.65
N ALA A 7 -4.20 22.26 4.93
CA ALA A 7 -5.63 22.13 4.72
C ALA A 7 -5.84 21.38 3.40
N ILE A 8 -6.61 20.30 3.43
CA ILE A 8 -6.95 19.50 2.24
C ILE A 8 -8.46 19.31 2.16
N SER A 9 -8.99 19.33 0.95
CA SER A 9 -10.38 18.97 0.68
C SER A 9 -10.45 17.49 0.34
N LEU A 10 -11.34 16.76 1.00
CA LEU A 10 -11.61 15.35 0.72
C LEU A 10 -13.09 15.15 0.45
N PRO A 11 -13.46 14.18 -0.42
CA PRO A 11 -14.82 13.70 -0.52
C PRO A 11 -15.38 13.30 0.87
N ARG A 12 -16.66 13.58 1.10
CA ARG A 12 -17.29 13.41 2.42
C ARG A 12 -17.28 11.95 2.89
N ASP A 13 -17.46 11.02 1.97
CA ASP A 13 -17.37 9.58 2.16
C ASP A 13 -15.96 9.14 2.59
N GLN A 14 -14.91 9.71 1.99
CA GLN A 14 -13.53 9.43 2.40
C GLN A 14 -13.26 9.97 3.81
N LEU A 15 -13.74 11.17 4.13
CA LEU A 15 -13.60 11.72 5.48
C LEU A 15 -14.34 10.85 6.52
N ALA A 16 -15.55 10.39 6.22
CA ALA A 16 -16.33 9.51 7.10
C ALA A 16 -15.58 8.19 7.37
N ARG A 17 -14.99 7.60 6.33
CA ARG A 17 -14.18 6.38 6.46
C ARG A 17 -12.96 6.59 7.36
N VAL A 18 -12.22 7.68 7.17
CA VAL A 18 -11.06 8.01 8.03
C VAL A 18 -11.48 8.14 9.49
N GLN A 19 -12.62 8.79 9.76
CA GLN A 19 -13.14 8.93 11.12
C GLN A 19 -13.56 7.59 11.73
N GLU A 20 -14.13 6.68 10.93
CA GLU A 20 -14.49 5.33 11.38
C GLU A 20 -13.25 4.51 11.75
N GLU A 21 -12.20 4.56 10.93
CA GLU A 21 -10.92 3.89 11.21
C GLU A 21 -10.28 4.37 12.51
N VAL A 22 -10.35 5.69 12.76
CA VAL A 22 -9.87 6.28 14.02
C VAL A 22 -10.76 5.86 15.19
N ARG A 23 -12.09 5.89 15.03
CA ARG A 23 -13.05 5.47 16.07
C ARG A 23 -12.88 3.99 16.43
N ALA A 24 -12.57 3.15 15.45
CA ALA A 24 -12.30 1.74 15.64
C ALA A 24 -10.91 1.44 16.21
N GLY A 25 -10.10 2.46 16.51
CA GLY A 25 -8.75 2.31 17.07
C GLY A 25 -7.70 1.79 16.08
N ARG A 26 -8.05 1.66 14.81
CA ARG A 26 -7.14 1.19 13.74
C ARG A 26 -6.13 2.27 13.33
N ALA A 27 -6.41 3.53 13.65
CA ALA A 27 -5.45 4.64 13.55
C ALA A 27 -5.55 5.58 14.76
N GLY A 28 -4.40 6.00 15.30
CA GLY A 28 -4.36 6.86 16.50
C GLY A 28 -4.81 8.32 16.28
N SER A 29 -4.98 8.76 15.03
CA SER A 29 -5.55 10.06 14.66
C SER A 29 -5.78 10.15 13.15
N VAL A 30 -6.52 11.16 12.69
CA VAL A 30 -6.68 11.47 11.25
C VAL A 30 -5.32 11.69 10.59
N SER A 31 -4.46 12.53 11.19
CA SER A 31 -3.11 12.76 10.64
C SER A 31 -2.28 11.49 10.61
N GLY A 32 -2.38 10.63 11.63
CA GLY A 32 -1.70 9.33 11.66
C GLY A 32 -2.19 8.39 10.56
N TYR A 33 -3.51 8.34 10.34
CA TYR A 33 -4.10 7.57 9.25
C TYR A 33 -3.57 8.03 7.89
N ILE A 34 -3.60 9.34 7.62
CA ILE A 34 -3.12 9.90 6.35
C ILE A 34 -1.62 9.64 6.18
N SER A 35 -0.80 9.83 7.21
CA SER A 35 0.63 9.50 7.14
C SER A 35 0.88 8.02 6.82
N GLY A 36 0.07 7.11 7.39
CA GLY A 36 0.15 5.68 7.10
C GLY A 36 -0.21 5.36 5.65
N VAL A 37 -1.29 5.94 5.13
CA VAL A 37 -1.71 5.78 3.73
C VAL A 37 -0.63 6.29 2.77
N LEU A 38 -0.04 7.45 3.04
CA LEU A 38 1.03 8.00 2.22
C LEU A 38 2.28 7.10 2.22
N ALA A 39 2.66 6.56 3.37
CA ALA A 39 3.79 5.64 3.47
C ALA A 39 3.55 4.33 2.70
N GLU A 40 2.33 3.77 2.80
CA GLU A 40 1.96 2.56 2.06
C GLU A 40 1.92 2.81 0.55
N GLN A 41 1.42 3.97 0.10
CA GLN A 41 1.46 4.36 -1.31
C GLN A 41 2.89 4.49 -1.82
N GLN A 42 3.77 5.15 -1.07
CA GLN A 42 5.19 5.28 -1.42
C GLN A 42 5.88 3.91 -1.51
N LYS A 43 5.58 3.01 -0.58
CA LYS A 43 6.11 1.64 -0.61
C LYS A 43 5.66 0.89 -1.87
N ARG A 44 4.38 1.03 -2.26
CA ARG A 44 3.84 0.41 -3.48
C ARG A 44 4.48 0.98 -4.75
N GLU A 45 4.67 2.29 -4.82
CA GLU A 45 5.34 2.94 -5.97
C GLU A 45 6.81 2.52 -6.09
N SER A 46 7.51 2.43 -4.95
CA SER A 46 8.87 1.90 -4.89
C SER A 46 8.93 0.46 -5.38
N LEU A 47 8.02 -0.40 -4.93
CA LEU A 47 7.96 -1.79 -5.40
C LEU A 47 7.67 -1.89 -6.91
N ARG A 48 6.74 -1.07 -7.43
CA ARG A 48 6.44 -1.01 -8.87
C ARG A 48 7.66 -0.59 -9.69
N THR A 49 8.47 0.32 -9.16
CA THR A 49 9.73 0.74 -9.79
C THR A 49 10.71 -0.43 -9.86
N VAL A 50 10.95 -1.12 -8.75
CA VAL A 50 11.85 -2.29 -8.73
C VAL A 50 11.38 -3.37 -9.69
N LEU A 51 10.08 -3.68 -9.72
CA LEU A 51 9.53 -4.69 -10.64
C LEU A 51 9.71 -4.31 -12.10
N ARG A 52 9.50 -3.03 -12.45
CA ARG A 52 9.73 -2.53 -13.81
C ARG A 52 11.19 -2.71 -14.20
N ASP A 53 12.12 -2.32 -13.33
CA ASP A 53 13.54 -2.38 -13.64
C ASP A 53 14.02 -3.84 -13.80
N LEU A 54 13.46 -4.78 -13.05
CA LEU A 54 13.73 -6.22 -13.22
C LEU A 54 13.18 -6.76 -14.54
N ILE A 55 11.96 -6.36 -14.91
CA ILE A 55 11.34 -6.76 -16.19
C ILE A 55 12.15 -6.22 -17.37
N GLU A 56 12.66 -4.99 -17.27
CA GLU A 56 13.51 -4.39 -18.30
C GLU A 56 14.84 -5.15 -18.46
N GLN A 57 15.43 -5.60 -17.35
CA GLN A 57 16.72 -6.30 -17.36
C GLN A 57 16.62 -7.79 -17.75
N HIS A 58 15.54 -8.46 -17.36
CA HIS A 58 15.42 -9.93 -17.45
C HIS A 58 14.23 -10.42 -18.29
N GLY A 59 13.38 -9.51 -18.76
CA GLY A 59 12.13 -9.83 -19.43
C GLY A 59 10.97 -10.02 -18.45
N ALA A 60 9.75 -9.96 -18.97
CA ALA A 60 8.55 -10.22 -18.19
C ALA A 60 8.45 -11.72 -17.82
N PRO A 61 7.96 -12.06 -16.61
CA PRO A 61 7.73 -13.45 -16.25
C PRO A 61 6.72 -14.11 -17.19
N LYS A 62 6.96 -15.37 -17.52
CA LYS A 62 6.06 -16.18 -18.34
C LYS A 62 4.93 -16.74 -17.47
N ALA A 63 3.90 -17.27 -18.12
CA ALA A 63 2.80 -17.95 -17.44
C ALA A 63 3.31 -19.07 -16.51
N GLU A 64 4.28 -19.86 -16.96
CA GLU A 64 4.90 -20.94 -16.18
C GLU A 64 5.56 -20.44 -14.88
N ASP A 65 6.19 -19.25 -14.92
CA ASP A 65 6.82 -18.63 -13.76
C ASP A 65 5.77 -18.18 -12.74
N LEU A 66 4.65 -17.63 -13.22
CA LEU A 66 3.53 -17.19 -12.36
C LEU A 66 2.84 -18.40 -11.71
N GLU A 67 2.57 -19.46 -12.46
CA GLU A 67 1.98 -20.68 -11.92
C GLU A 67 2.90 -21.35 -10.88
N TRP A 68 4.21 -21.36 -11.12
CA TRP A 68 5.18 -21.83 -10.13
C TRP A 68 5.13 -20.97 -8.86
N ALA A 69 5.11 -19.64 -9.00
CA ALA A 69 5.07 -18.73 -7.87
C ALA A 69 3.80 -18.90 -7.02
N GLU A 70 2.63 -19.05 -7.66
CA GLU A 70 1.37 -19.33 -6.96
C GLU A 70 1.43 -20.61 -6.14
N ARG A 71 2.01 -21.69 -6.70
CA ARG A 71 2.21 -22.95 -5.97
C ARG A 71 3.20 -22.81 -4.82
N ALA A 72 4.30 -22.09 -5.03
CA ALA A 72 5.36 -21.93 -4.04
C ALA A 72 4.96 -21.02 -2.87
N LEU A 73 4.11 -20.03 -3.13
CA LEU A 73 3.65 -19.04 -2.15
C LEU A 73 2.31 -19.39 -1.50
N ALA A 74 1.67 -20.48 -1.91
CA ALA A 74 0.44 -20.95 -1.29
C ALA A 74 0.64 -21.15 0.22
N PRO A 75 -0.27 -20.66 1.09
CA PRO A 75 -0.15 -20.84 2.53
C PRO A 75 -0.05 -22.32 2.87
N ARG A 76 0.97 -22.72 3.64
CA ARG A 76 1.01 -24.09 4.18
C ARG A 76 -0.21 -24.23 5.09
N ARG A 77 -1.16 -25.08 4.70
CA ARG A 77 -2.22 -25.55 5.60
C ARG A 77 -1.53 -26.34 6.71
N GLY A 78 -1.32 -25.69 7.85
CA GLY A 78 -1.04 -26.33 9.13
C GLY A 78 -2.33 -26.70 9.82
#